data_AF-A0A7C7NGX1-F1
#
_entry.id   AF-A0A7C7NGX1-F1
#
_cell.length_a   1.000
_cell.length_b   1.000
_cell.length_c   1.000
_cell.angle_alpha   90.00
_cell.angle_beta   90.00
_cell.angle_gamma   90.00
#
_symmetry.space_group_name_H-M   'P 1'
#
loop_
_entity.id
_entity.type
_entity.pdbx_description
1 polymer ?
#
loop_
_entity_poly.entity_id
_entity_poly.type
_entity_poly.pdbx_seq_one_letter_code
_entity_poly.pdbx_strand_id
1 'polypeptide(L)'
;MIFSATSLVPWWCFVCIICGSVPEWPEGGVANRDWVVEALEWRLDRGVGRCKDVMPVIDAWTLEWIANSSEIRVEIQTEKWPVFTAEPKLQGPLIQIMALEELKGRDYNAERILRKLRRFARKSDGVWSEELKEKFEETKNLGK
;
A
#
# COMPACT_ATOMS: atom_id res chain seq x y z
N MET A 1 19.53 46.61 16.99
CA MET A 1 20.33 45.47 16.50
C MET A 1 19.37 44.48 15.87
N ILE A 2 19.47 44.32 14.55
CA ILE A 2 18.65 43.40 13.76
C ILE A 2 19.32 42.02 13.89
N PHE A 3 18.67 41.08 14.56
CA PHE A 3 19.04 39.68 14.47
C PHE A 3 18.09 39.01 13.47
N SER A 4 18.60 38.83 12.25
CA SER A 4 18.07 37.88 11.27
C SER A 4 18.11 36.48 11.88
N ALA A 5 16.95 35.92 12.19
CA ALA A 5 16.80 34.48 12.35
C ALA A 5 16.41 33.92 10.98
N THR A 6 17.43 33.62 10.16
CA THR A 6 17.26 32.75 9.00
C THR A 6 16.80 31.38 9.52
N SER A 7 15.55 31.03 9.22
CA SER A 7 14.97 29.73 9.53
C SER A 7 15.72 28.64 8.75
N LEU A 8 16.77 28.10 9.35
CA LEU A 8 17.39 26.86 8.92
C LEU A 8 16.44 25.72 9.31
N VAL A 9 15.43 25.47 8.47
CA VAL A 9 14.63 24.25 8.59
C VAL A 9 15.61 23.08 8.34
N PRO A 10 15.91 22.22 9.33
CA PRO A 10 16.92 21.19 9.17
C PRO A 10 16.50 20.24 8.04
N TRP A 11 17.42 19.92 7.14
CA TRP A 11 17.18 19.02 6.00
C TRP A 11 16.67 17.62 6.44
N TRP A 12 16.82 17.28 7.72
CA TRP A 12 16.30 16.09 8.40
C TRP A 12 14.77 16.04 8.52
N CYS A 13 14.07 17.18 8.43
CA CYS A 13 12.60 17.20 8.43
C CYS A 13 11.97 16.68 7.12
N PHE A 14 12.71 16.59 6.01
CA PHE A 14 12.16 16.06 4.76
C PHE A 14 11.94 14.53 4.82
N VAL A 15 12.73 13.80 5.60
CA VAL A 15 12.50 12.36 5.86
C VAL A 15 11.27 12.17 6.75
N CYS A 16 11.07 13.03 7.74
CA CYS A 16 9.86 13.08 8.57
C CYS A 16 8.59 13.44 7.77
N ILE A 17 8.71 14.11 6.62
CA ILE A 17 7.56 14.39 5.73
C ILE A 17 7.21 13.15 4.88
N ILE A 18 8.21 12.38 4.43
CA ILE A 18 7.98 11.19 3.58
C ILE A 18 7.39 10.03 4.39
N CYS A 19 7.87 9.85 5.63
CA CYS A 19 7.41 8.81 6.55
C CYS A 19 6.61 9.35 7.73
N GLY A 20 6.19 10.61 7.66
CA GLY A 20 5.30 11.20 8.66
C GLY A 20 3.96 10.48 8.69
N SER A 21 3.24 10.64 9.79
CA SER A 21 1.91 10.08 10.03
C SER A 21 1.82 8.55 9.98
N VAL A 22 2.93 7.82 10.22
CA VAL A 22 2.86 6.37 10.47
C VAL A 22 1.86 6.14 11.61
N PRO A 23 0.95 5.16 11.49
CA PRO A 23 0.02 4.85 12.56
C PRO A 23 0.78 4.55 13.85
N GLU A 24 0.23 4.96 14.99
CA GLU A 24 0.78 4.57 16.27
C GLU A 24 0.80 3.05 16.38
N TRP A 25 1.88 2.48 16.90
CA TRP A 25 2.00 1.02 17.05
C TRP A 25 0.90 0.51 17.98
N PRO A 26 0.30 -0.66 17.70
CA PRO A 26 -0.85 -1.12 18.46
C PRO A 26 -0.42 -1.50 19.88
N GLU A 27 -1.30 -1.23 20.83
CA GLU A 27 -1.06 -1.55 22.24
C GLU A 27 -0.77 -3.04 22.43
N GLY A 28 0.22 -3.35 23.26
CA GLY A 28 0.63 -4.74 23.53
C GLY A 28 1.28 -5.46 22.34
N GLY A 29 1.55 -4.77 21.22
CA GLY A 29 2.18 -5.36 20.04
C GLY A 29 1.27 -6.32 19.26
N VAL A 30 -0.05 -6.20 19.41
CA VAL A 30 -1.03 -7.04 18.72
C VAL A 30 -1.84 -6.19 17.75
N ALA A 31 -1.70 -6.45 16.46
CA ALA A 31 -2.50 -5.78 15.43
C ALA A 31 -4.00 -6.05 15.64
N ASN A 32 -4.78 -4.99 15.78
CA ASN A 32 -6.24 -5.06 15.81
C ASN A 32 -6.82 -4.48 14.51
N ARG A 33 -8.13 -4.67 14.31
CA ARG A 33 -8.84 -4.21 13.11
C ARG A 33 -8.59 -2.74 12.78
N ASP A 34 -8.72 -1.86 13.77
CA ASP A 34 -8.64 -0.41 13.55
C ASP A 34 -7.23 0.03 13.18
N TRP A 35 -6.22 -0.53 13.86
CA TRP A 35 -4.82 -0.33 13.50
C TRP A 35 -4.52 -0.82 12.08
N VAL A 36 -5.03 -2.00 11.70
CA VAL A 36 -4.83 -2.55 10.35
C VAL A 36 -5.43 -1.63 9.28
N VAL A 37 -6.62 -1.08 9.51
CA VAL A 37 -7.23 -0.12 8.57
C VAL A 37 -6.34 1.10 8.39
N GLU A 38 -5.87 1.71 9.48
CA GLU A 38 -5.00 2.89 9.44
C GLU A 38 -3.66 2.58 8.76
N ALA A 39 -3.05 1.45 9.11
CA ALA A 39 -1.79 0.99 8.55
C ALA A 39 -1.89 0.71 7.05
N LEU A 40 -2.97 0.07 6.59
CA LEU A 40 -3.22 -0.17 5.17
C LEU A 40 -3.43 1.14 4.40
N GLU A 41 -4.19 2.08 4.95
CA GLU A 41 -4.37 3.41 4.35
C GLU A 41 -3.03 4.14 4.19
N TRP A 42 -2.23 4.16 5.26
CA TRP A 42 -0.92 4.78 5.26
C TRP A 42 0.04 4.13 4.26
N ARG A 43 0.07 2.80 4.25
CA ARG A 43 0.98 1.97 3.44
C ARG A 43 0.69 2.07 1.95
N LEU A 44 -0.59 2.01 1.57
CA LEU A 44 -1.03 2.02 0.18
C LEU A 44 -0.89 3.40 -0.47
N ASP A 45 -0.73 4.47 0.31
CA ASP A 45 -0.50 5.80 -0.24
C ASP A 45 0.97 6.06 -0.67
N ARG A 46 1.95 5.31 -0.15
CA ARG A 46 3.38 5.66 -0.29
C ARG A 46 4.18 4.86 -1.33
N GLY A 47 3.64 3.79 -1.90
CA GLY A 47 4.36 2.91 -2.84
C GLY A 47 5.49 2.10 -2.18
N VAL A 48 6.17 1.22 -2.92
CA VAL A 48 7.34 0.44 -2.46
C VAL A 48 8.61 1.31 -2.44
N GLY A 49 9.50 1.04 -1.49
CA GLY A 49 10.85 1.61 -1.44
C GLY A 49 10.97 2.88 -0.61
N ARG A 50 9.85 3.48 -0.21
CA ARG A 50 9.80 4.57 0.78
C ARG A 50 9.78 3.98 2.19
N CYS A 51 10.28 4.71 3.19
CA CYS A 51 10.21 4.30 4.60
C CYS A 51 10.69 2.88 4.87
N LYS A 52 11.91 2.57 4.41
CA LYS A 52 12.48 1.21 4.35
C LYS A 52 12.52 0.49 5.70
N ASP A 53 12.58 1.23 6.79
CA ASP A 53 12.66 0.67 8.14
C ASP A 53 11.28 0.28 8.69
N VAL A 54 10.20 0.90 8.19
CA VAL A 54 8.84 0.75 8.74
C VAL A 54 7.93 -0.07 7.84
N MET A 55 8.02 0.09 6.51
CA MET A 55 7.13 -0.60 5.57
C MET A 55 7.17 -2.12 5.66
N PRO A 56 8.34 -2.78 5.77
CA PRO A 56 8.37 -4.24 5.88
C PRO A 56 7.62 -4.75 7.11
N VAL A 57 7.69 -4.02 8.23
CA VAL A 57 6.99 -4.38 9.47
C VAL A 57 5.48 -4.21 9.29
N ILE A 58 5.04 -3.08 8.73
CA ILE A 58 3.61 -2.86 8.43
C ILE A 58 3.08 -3.91 7.44
N ASP A 59 3.84 -4.22 6.39
CA ASP A 59 3.45 -5.25 5.42
C ASP A 59 3.31 -6.62 6.09
N ALA A 60 4.29 -7.02 6.90
CA ALA A 60 4.24 -8.29 7.62
C ALA A 60 3.03 -8.38 8.55
N TRP A 61 2.81 -7.36 9.38
CA TRP A 61 1.74 -7.38 10.39
C TRP A 61 0.36 -7.29 9.78
N THR A 62 0.17 -6.46 8.75
CA THR A 62 -1.12 -6.38 8.05
C THR A 62 -1.42 -7.67 7.30
N LEU A 63 -0.44 -8.28 6.62
CA LEU A 63 -0.64 -9.55 5.92
C LEU A 63 -0.88 -10.71 6.89
N GLU A 64 -0.16 -10.76 8.01
CA GLU A 64 -0.39 -11.75 9.07
C GLU A 64 -1.79 -11.63 9.67
N TRP A 65 -2.23 -10.41 9.97
CA TRP A 65 -3.58 -10.16 10.46
C TRP A 65 -4.64 -10.60 9.44
N ILE A 66 -4.48 -10.20 8.17
CA ILE A 66 -5.39 -10.60 7.08
C ILE A 66 -5.44 -12.13 6.96
N ALA A 67 -4.30 -12.82 7.03
CA ALA A 67 -4.22 -14.27 6.87
C ALA A 67 -4.89 -15.05 8.02
N ASN A 68 -4.93 -14.47 9.23
CA ASN A 68 -5.51 -15.09 10.42
C ASN A 68 -6.90 -14.51 10.78
N SER A 69 -7.41 -13.56 9.99
CA SER A 69 -8.67 -12.89 10.30
C SER A 69 -9.87 -13.82 10.08
N SER A 70 -10.80 -13.82 11.03
CA SER A 70 -12.14 -14.40 10.83
C SER A 70 -13.13 -13.38 10.24
N GLU A 71 -12.73 -12.12 10.09
CA GLU A 71 -13.62 -11.02 9.67
C GLU A 71 -13.61 -10.79 8.16
N ILE A 72 -12.48 -11.06 7.50
CA ILE A 72 -12.30 -10.81 6.07
C ILE A 72 -11.69 -12.02 5.37
N ARG A 73 -11.99 -12.17 4.08
CA ARG A 73 -11.38 -13.22 3.26
C ARG A 73 -11.04 -12.71 1.87
N VAL A 74 -9.74 -12.55 1.63
CA VAL A 74 -9.23 -12.13 0.32
C VAL A 74 -8.99 -13.36 -0.57
N GLU A 75 -9.77 -13.49 -1.64
CA GLU A 75 -9.57 -14.51 -2.67
C GLU A 75 -8.99 -13.92 -3.95
N ILE A 76 -7.90 -14.51 -4.44
CA ILE A 76 -7.24 -14.08 -5.67
C ILE A 76 -7.24 -15.23 -6.66
N GLN A 77 -7.87 -14.99 -7.82
CA GLN A 77 -7.73 -15.84 -9.00
C GLN A 77 -6.62 -15.23 -9.87
N THR A 78 -5.43 -15.80 -9.83
CA THR A 78 -4.21 -15.24 -10.44
C THR A 78 -4.36 -14.94 -11.93
N GLU A 79 -5.19 -15.70 -12.64
CA GLU A 79 -5.47 -15.58 -14.06
C GLU A 79 -6.18 -14.25 -14.40
N LYS A 80 -6.88 -13.66 -13.43
CA LYS A 80 -7.53 -12.35 -13.56
C LYS A 80 -6.57 -11.17 -13.35
N TRP A 81 -5.30 -11.43 -13.03
CA TRP A 81 -4.31 -10.41 -12.68
C TRP A 81 -2.98 -10.59 -13.43
N PRO A 82 -2.95 -10.47 -14.78
CA PRO A 82 -1.74 -10.64 -15.57
C PRO A 82 -0.64 -9.63 -15.25
N VAL A 83 -0.92 -8.56 -14.50
CA VAL A 83 0.12 -7.69 -13.89
C VAL A 83 1.19 -8.47 -13.13
N PHE A 84 0.86 -9.63 -12.55
CA PHE A 84 1.81 -10.44 -11.80
C PHE A 84 2.83 -11.16 -12.65
N THR A 85 2.61 -11.30 -13.97
CA THR A 85 3.63 -11.87 -14.86
C THR A 85 4.79 -10.89 -15.05
N ALA A 86 4.52 -9.59 -15.03
CA ALA A 86 5.54 -8.55 -15.16
C ALA A 86 6.12 -8.14 -13.80
N GLU A 87 5.29 -8.05 -12.75
CA GLU A 87 5.75 -7.68 -11.41
C GLU A 87 5.05 -8.51 -10.31
N PRO A 88 5.64 -9.64 -9.89
CA PRO A 88 5.11 -10.46 -8.80
C PRO A 88 5.00 -9.72 -7.46
N LYS A 89 5.81 -8.68 -7.22
CA LYS A 89 5.77 -7.92 -5.94
C LYS A 89 4.45 -7.18 -5.72
N LEU A 90 3.61 -7.04 -6.74
CA LEU A 90 2.29 -6.41 -6.61
C LEU A 90 1.24 -7.31 -5.94
N GLN A 91 1.53 -8.58 -5.66
CA GLN A 91 0.59 -9.49 -5.00
C GLN A 91 0.23 -9.04 -3.58
N GLY A 92 1.22 -8.73 -2.75
CA GLY A 92 0.99 -8.21 -1.39
C GLY A 92 0.13 -6.93 -1.39
N PRO A 93 0.49 -5.91 -2.17
CA PRO A 93 -0.33 -4.71 -2.35
C PRO A 93 -1.75 -4.99 -2.87
N LEU A 94 -1.95 -5.98 -3.77
CA LEU A 94 -3.29 -6.36 -4.19
C LEU A 94 -4.11 -6.90 -3.01
N ILE A 95 -3.54 -7.84 -2.24
CA ILE A 95 -4.18 -8.42 -1.05
C ILE A 95 -4.59 -7.31 -0.08
N GLN A 96 -3.65 -6.42 0.23
CA GLN A 96 -3.84 -5.27 1.10
C GLN A 96 -4.93 -4.30 0.59
N ILE A 97 -4.99 -4.04 -0.72
CA ILE A 97 -6.05 -3.20 -1.32
C ILE A 97 -7.42 -3.86 -1.18
N MET A 98 -7.52 -5.17 -1.45
CA MET A 98 -8.77 -5.91 -1.36
C MET A 98 -9.27 -5.97 0.08
N ALA A 99 -8.39 -6.31 1.02
CA ALA A 99 -8.68 -6.29 2.45
C ALA A 99 -9.18 -4.93 2.92
N LEU A 100 -8.52 -3.83 2.51
CA LEU A 100 -8.93 -2.49 2.90
C LEU A 100 -10.32 -2.10 2.34
N GLU A 101 -10.67 -2.57 1.15
CA GLU A 101 -12.00 -2.33 0.58
C GLU A 101 -13.09 -3.06 1.36
N GLU A 102 -12.84 -4.32 1.70
CA GLU A 102 -13.76 -5.16 2.48
C GLU A 102 -13.93 -4.62 3.91
N LEU A 103 -12.83 -4.26 4.58
CA LEU A 103 -12.86 -3.64 5.91
C LEU A 103 -13.64 -2.31 5.94
N LYS A 104 -13.74 -1.62 4.79
CA LYS A 104 -14.54 -0.40 4.62
C LYS A 104 -16.00 -0.68 4.22
N GLY A 105 -16.43 -1.94 4.21
CA GLY A 105 -17.77 -2.36 3.81
C GLY A 105 -18.10 -2.07 2.35
N ARG A 106 -17.09 -2.08 1.47
CA ARG A 106 -17.29 -1.80 0.04
C ARG A 106 -17.40 -3.10 -0.74
N ASP A 107 -18.36 -3.15 -1.64
CA ASP A 107 -18.49 -4.26 -2.58
C ASP A 107 -17.24 -4.38 -3.47
N TYR A 108 -16.94 -5.63 -3.83
CA TYR A 108 -15.87 -5.95 -4.74
C TYR A 108 -16.03 -5.22 -6.08
N ASN A 109 -14.98 -4.51 -6.48
CA ASN A 109 -14.94 -3.79 -7.75
C ASN A 109 -13.54 -3.89 -8.36
N ALA A 110 -13.37 -4.81 -9.32
CA ALA A 110 -12.09 -5.09 -9.96
C ALA A 110 -11.46 -3.84 -10.58
N GLU A 111 -12.25 -2.98 -11.23
CA GLU A 111 -11.73 -1.77 -11.87
C GLU A 111 -11.17 -0.77 -10.84
N ARG A 112 -11.88 -0.58 -9.72
CA ARG A 112 -11.44 0.29 -8.62
C ARG A 112 -10.18 -0.24 -7.96
N ILE A 113 -10.12 -1.55 -7.72
CA ILE A 113 -8.95 -2.24 -7.17
C ILE A 113 -7.75 -2.09 -8.12
N LEU A 114 -7.93 -2.39 -9.41
CA LEU A 114 -6.89 -2.26 -10.44
C LEU A 114 -6.37 -0.82 -10.53
N ARG A 115 -7.24 0.18 -10.46
CA ARG A 115 -6.87 1.61 -10.45
C ARG A 115 -6.05 1.98 -9.22
N LYS A 116 -6.36 1.43 -8.05
CA LYS A 116 -5.55 1.61 -6.84
C LYS A 116 -4.18 0.95 -6.98
N LEU A 117 -4.14 -0.29 -7.46
CA LEU A 117 -2.90 -1.03 -7.68
C LEU A 117 -1.98 -0.32 -8.70
N ARG A 118 -2.54 0.21 -9.78
CA ARG A 118 -1.79 1.00 -10.77
C ARG A 118 -1.21 2.27 -10.15
N ARG A 119 -1.97 2.98 -9.32
CA ARG A 119 -1.48 4.17 -8.60
C ARG A 119 -0.36 3.81 -7.65
N PHE A 120 -0.50 2.70 -6.93
CA PHE A 120 0.53 2.18 -6.04
C PHE A 120 1.82 1.87 -6.80
N ALA A 121 1.73 1.12 -7.91
CA ALA A 121 2.87 0.77 -8.74
C ALA A 121 3.61 2.00 -9.29
N ARG A 122 2.88 3.03 -9.75
CA ARG A 122 3.47 4.29 -10.25
C ARG A 122 4.22 5.10 -9.18
N LYS A 123 3.85 4.97 -7.91
CA LYS A 123 4.52 5.62 -6.77
C LYS A 123 5.73 4.82 -6.26
N SER A 124 5.85 3.57 -6.68
CA SER A 124 6.82 2.60 -6.18
C SER A 124 8.13 2.71 -6.95
N ASP A 125 9.23 2.90 -6.22
CA ASP A 125 10.55 3.07 -6.85
C ASP A 125 10.99 1.74 -7.49
N GLY A 126 11.37 1.80 -8.78
CA GLY A 126 11.86 0.63 -9.52
C GLY A 126 10.81 -0.41 -9.94
N VAL A 127 9.51 -0.12 -9.74
CA VAL A 127 8.41 -1.03 -10.08
C VAL A 127 7.77 -0.72 -11.43
N TRP A 128 7.67 0.56 -11.81
CA TRP A 128 6.94 0.96 -13.01
C TRP A 128 7.76 0.79 -14.30
N SER A 129 7.31 -0.08 -15.21
CA SER A 129 7.90 -0.33 -16.53
C SER A 129 6.85 -0.23 -17.65
N GLU A 130 7.29 -0.12 -18.91
CA GLU A 130 6.36 -0.16 -20.06
C GLU A 130 5.66 -1.53 -20.18
N GLU A 131 6.37 -2.63 -19.92
CA GLU A 131 5.76 -3.97 -19.87
C GLU A 131 4.66 -4.05 -18.81
N LEU A 132 4.91 -3.55 -17.60
CA LEU A 132 3.90 -3.54 -16.54
C LEU A 132 2.69 -2.68 -16.93
N LYS A 133 2.91 -1.55 -17.59
CA LYS A 133 1.85 -0.68 -18.10
C LYS A 133 0.97 -1.41 -19.11
N GLU A 134 1.55 -2.18 -20.03
CA GLU A 134 0.79 -3.03 -20.97
C GLU A 134 -0.04 -4.07 -20.23
N LYS A 135 0.54 -4.73 -19.22
CA LYS A 135 -0.20 -5.70 -18.38
C LYS A 135 -1.35 -5.08 -17.58
N PHE A 136 -1.24 -3.82 -17.18
CA PHE A 136 -2.37 -3.10 -16.58
C PHE A 136 -3.52 -2.86 -17.58
N GLU A 137 -3.22 -2.58 -18.85
CA GLU A 137 -4.25 -2.45 -19.88
C GLU A 137 -4.86 -3.81 -20.25
N GLU A 138 -4.05 -4.88 -20.31
CA GLU A 138 -4.54 -6.25 -20.49
C GLU A 138 -5.52 -6.65 -19.38
N THR A 139 -5.13 -6.44 -18.12
CA THR A 139 -5.98 -6.74 -16.95
C THR A 139 -7.30 -5.97 -16.98
N LYS A 140 -7.28 -4.70 -17.42
CA LYS A 140 -8.48 -3.87 -17.54
C LYS A 140 -9.47 -4.43 -18.57
N ASN A 141 -8.97 -5.07 -19.63
CA ASN A 141 -9.80 -5.66 -20.67
C ASN A 141 -10.39 -7.01 -20.28
N LEU A 142 -9.76 -7.75 -19.35
CA LEU A 142 -10.30 -9.00 -18.79
C LEU A 142 -11.49 -8.80 -17.84
N GLY A 143 -11.61 -7.61 -17.26
CA GLY A 143 -12.69 -7.25 -16.32
C GLY A 143 -13.92 -6.62 -16.98
N LYS A 144 -13.95 -6.53 -18.31
CA LYS A 144 -15.13 -6.14 -19.11
C LYS A 144 -15.81 -7.38 -19.65
#